data_AF-A0AAW2D177-F1
#
_entry.id   AF-A0AAW2D177-F1
#
_cell.length_a   1.000
_cell.length_b   1.000
_cell.length_c   1.000
_cell.angle_alpha   90.00
_cell.angle_beta   90.00
_cell.angle_gamma   90.00
#
_symmetry.space_group_name_H-M   'P 1'
#
loop_
_entity.id
_entity.type
_entity.pdbx_description
1 polymer ?
#
loop_
_entity_poly.entity_id
_entity_poly.type
_entity_poly.pdbx_seq_one_letter_code
_entity_poly.pdbx_strand_id
1 'polypeptide(L)'
;MAANSQQFGTRLDPPSKHVNEEMKQFQQEMKQFQQEAGANIQSLDNQIGQMATAISRLEVQSLGKLPSQTVVNLRENASAIILRSGKEVEIPVKVAPALSKQEKEKNVIADKNVPNDDEV
;
A
#
# COMPACT_ATOMS: atom_id res chain seq x y z
N MET A 1 -61.44 -3.22 63.74
CA MET A 1 -60.67 -2.99 62.49
C MET A 1 -59.59 -4.06 62.42
N ALA A 2 -59.68 -4.99 61.47
CA ALA A 2 -58.60 -5.93 61.18
C ALA A 2 -58.18 -5.72 59.73
N ALA A 3 -56.92 -5.32 59.53
CA ALA A 3 -56.36 -5.06 58.21
C ALA A 3 -56.00 -6.40 57.55
N ASN A 4 -56.74 -6.75 56.49
CA ASN A 4 -56.45 -7.89 55.63
C ASN A 4 -55.39 -7.46 54.60
N SER A 5 -54.13 -7.72 54.92
CA SER A 5 -53.01 -7.44 54.02
C SER A 5 -52.77 -8.66 53.13
N GLN A 6 -53.45 -8.72 51.97
CA GLN A 6 -53.11 -9.68 50.93
C GLN A 6 -51.79 -9.28 50.29
N GLN A 7 -50.75 -10.07 50.54
CA GLN A 7 -49.46 -9.96 49.89
C GLN A 7 -49.59 -10.51 48.46
N PHE A 8 -49.72 -9.63 47.48
CA PHE A 8 -49.64 -9.98 46.05
C PHE A 8 -48.17 -10.28 45.70
N GLY A 9 -47.70 -11.48 46.05
CA GLY A 9 -46.44 -11.99 45.53
C GLY A 9 -46.64 -12.40 44.08
N THR A 10 -45.93 -11.76 43.15
CA THR A 10 -45.82 -12.23 41.76
C THR A 10 -45.06 -13.55 41.74
N ARG A 11 -45.79 -14.66 41.82
CA ARG A 11 -45.23 -15.99 41.63
C ARG A 11 -44.82 -16.11 40.16
N LEU A 12 -43.53 -15.93 39.89
CA LEU A 12 -42.93 -16.22 38.61
C LEU A 12 -42.79 -17.74 38.50
N ASP A 13 -43.77 -18.40 37.87
CA ASP A 13 -43.66 -19.84 37.64
C ASP A 13 -42.51 -20.12 36.65
N PRO A 14 -41.70 -21.17 36.89
CA PRO A 14 -40.58 -21.49 36.02
C PRO A 14 -41.06 -21.85 34.61
N PRO A 15 -40.33 -21.43 33.56
CA PRO A 15 -40.69 -21.74 32.19
C PRO A 15 -40.76 -23.26 31.96
N SER A 16 -41.69 -23.68 31.10
CA SER A 16 -41.85 -25.10 30.74
C SER A 16 -40.55 -25.66 30.13
N LYS A 17 -40.31 -26.97 30.32
CA LYS A 17 -39.11 -27.67 29.82
C LYS A 17 -38.87 -27.43 28.33
N HIS A 18 -39.95 -27.41 27.55
CA HIS A 18 -39.92 -27.15 26.11
C HIS A 18 -39.35 -25.76 25.77
N VAL A 19 -39.80 -24.71 26.45
CA VAL A 19 -39.28 -23.33 26.26
C VAL A 19 -37.80 -23.25 26.61
N ASN A 20 -37.37 -23.98 27.64
CA ASN A 20 -35.95 -24.02 28.01
C ASN A 20 -35.09 -24.77 26.98
N GLU A 21 -35.63 -25.79 26.32
CA GLU A 21 -34.96 -26.51 25.23
C GLU A 21 -34.84 -25.64 23.98
N GLU A 22 -35.90 -24.96 23.56
CA GLU A 22 -35.87 -24.03 22.44
C GLU A 22 -34.89 -22.87 22.69
N MET A 23 -34.89 -22.31 23.90
CA MET A 23 -33.95 -21.25 24.29
C MET A 23 -32.49 -21.73 24.27
N LYS A 24 -32.22 -22.99 24.62
CA LYS A 24 -30.88 -23.58 24.53
C LYS A 24 -30.46 -23.78 23.09
N GLN A 25 -31.36 -24.31 22.24
CA GLN A 25 -31.09 -24.49 20.82
C GLN A 25 -30.82 -23.16 20.12
N PHE A 26 -31.65 -22.14 20.39
CA PHE A 26 -31.45 -20.80 19.85
C PHE A 26 -30.10 -20.20 20.27
N GLN A 27 -29.72 -20.32 21.55
CA GLN A 27 -28.40 -19.88 22.01
C GLN A 27 -27.25 -20.63 21.32
N GLN A 28 -27.42 -21.92 21.07
CA GLN A 28 -26.42 -22.73 20.37
C GLN A 28 -26.27 -22.29 18.92
N GLU A 29 -27.38 -22.11 18.20
CA GLU A 29 -27.39 -21.63 16.81
C GLU A 29 -26.76 -20.24 16.70
N MET A 30 -27.10 -19.32 17.61
CA MET A 30 -26.50 -18.00 17.66
C MET A 30 -24.99 -18.04 17.90
N LYS A 31 -24.52 -18.92 18.79
CA LYS A 31 -23.09 -19.10 19.06
C LYS A 31 -22.38 -19.66 17.84
N GLN A 32 -22.97 -20.65 17.17
CA GLN A 32 -22.41 -21.26 15.98
C GLN A 32 -22.31 -20.23 14.84
N PHE A 33 -23.38 -19.47 14.62
CA PHE A 33 -23.39 -18.39 13.63
C PHE A 33 -22.29 -17.36 13.90
N GLN A 34 -22.10 -16.94 15.16
CA GLN A 34 -21.04 -16.00 15.52
C GLN A 34 -19.64 -16.59 15.28
N GLN A 35 -19.43 -17.87 15.59
CA GLN A 35 -18.16 -18.56 15.33
C GLN A 35 -17.88 -18.67 13.84
N GLU A 36 -18.87 -19.06 13.04
CA GLU A 36 -18.74 -19.17 11.59
C GLU A 36 -18.48 -17.82 10.94
N ALA A 37 -19.21 -16.78 11.37
CA ALA A 37 -18.97 -15.41 10.91
C ALA A 37 -17.53 -14.96 11.23
N GLY A 38 -17.04 -15.21 12.46
CA GLY A 38 -15.67 -14.90 12.85
C GLY A 38 -14.63 -15.64 12.01
N ALA A 39 -14.83 -16.94 11.78
CA ALA A 39 -13.94 -17.75 10.95
C ALA A 39 -13.92 -17.29 9.48
N ASN A 40 -15.09 -16.92 8.94
CA ASN A 40 -15.21 -16.45 7.57
C ASN A 40 -14.52 -15.09 7.38
N ILE A 41 -14.70 -14.15 8.32
CA ILE A 41 -14.00 -12.86 8.30
C ILE A 41 -12.48 -13.07 8.34
N GLN A 42 -11.99 -13.92 9.23
CA GLN A 42 -10.56 -14.23 9.31
C GLN A 42 -10.02 -14.87 8.02
N SER A 43 -10.82 -15.71 7.36
CA SER A 43 -10.47 -16.28 6.05
C SER A 43 -10.34 -15.19 4.99
N LEU A 44 -11.27 -14.23 4.96
CA LEU A 44 -11.21 -13.08 4.04
C LEU A 44 -9.99 -12.20 4.31
N ASP A 45 -9.68 -11.89 5.57
CA ASP A 45 -8.48 -11.12 5.95
C ASP A 45 -7.20 -11.80 5.45
N ASN A 46 -7.11 -13.12 5.61
CA ASN A 46 -5.98 -13.91 5.12
C ASN A 46 -5.87 -13.86 3.58
N GLN A 47 -6.98 -14.02 2.87
CA GLN A 47 -7.01 -13.95 1.40
C GLN A 47 -6.59 -12.57 0.89
N ILE A 48 -7.10 -11.51 1.51
CA ILE A 48 -6.72 -10.12 1.18
C ILE A 48 -5.24 -9.88 1.48
N GLY A 49 -4.73 -10.35 2.62
CA GLY A 49 -3.30 -10.25 2.96
C GLY A 49 -2.38 -10.96 1.96
N GLN A 50 -2.79 -12.14 1.48
CA GLN A 50 -2.07 -12.86 0.43
C GLN A 50 -2.10 -12.11 -0.91
N MET A 51 -3.26 -11.57 -1.31
CA MET A 51 -3.38 -10.77 -2.53
C MET A 51 -2.52 -9.50 -2.45
N ALA A 52 -2.56 -8.77 -1.34
CA ALA A 52 -1.74 -7.58 -1.14
C ALA A 52 -0.25 -7.92 -1.28
N THR A 53 0.20 -9.03 -0.69
CA THR A 53 1.58 -9.51 -0.82
C THR A 53 1.94 -9.86 -2.26
N ALA A 54 1.03 -10.53 -2.98
CA ALA A 54 1.25 -10.88 -4.39
C ALA A 54 1.32 -9.63 -5.28
N ILE A 55 0.45 -8.65 -5.06
CA ILE A 55 0.44 -7.37 -5.76
C ILE A 55 1.74 -6.62 -5.51
N SER A 56 2.17 -6.45 -4.26
CA SER A 56 3.45 -5.77 -3.94
C SER A 56 4.65 -6.46 -4.59
N ARG A 57 4.68 -7.80 -4.63
CA ARG A 57 5.74 -8.54 -5.34
C ARG A 57 5.69 -8.31 -6.84
N LEU A 58 4.50 -8.27 -7.43
CA LEU A 58 4.31 -8.01 -8.85
C LEU A 58 4.72 -6.58 -9.22
N GLU A 59 4.35 -5.60 -8.40
CA GLU A 59 4.75 -4.19 -8.55
C GLU A 59 6.27 -4.04 -8.45
N VAL A 60 6.93 -4.71 -7.52
CA VAL A 60 8.40 -4.70 -7.43
C VAL A 60 9.04 -5.34 -8.67
N GLN A 61 8.46 -6.41 -9.21
CA GLN A 61 8.97 -7.05 -10.43
C GLN A 61 8.75 -6.17 -11.67
N SER A 62 7.63 -5.44 -11.75
CA SER A 62 7.32 -4.55 -12.86
C SER A 62 8.12 -3.23 -12.80
N LEU A 63 8.38 -2.69 -11.60
CA LEU A 63 9.16 -1.47 -11.39
C LEU A 63 10.68 -1.70 -11.33
N GLY A 64 11.13 -2.91 -11.00
CA GLY A 64 12.47 -3.11 -10.42
C GLY A 64 13.38 -4.13 -11.11
N LYS A 65 13.11 -4.54 -12.35
CA LYS A 65 14.01 -5.47 -13.05
C LYS A 65 14.51 -4.96 -14.39
N LEU A 66 15.08 -3.77 -14.39
CA LEU A 66 16.16 -3.50 -15.33
C LEU A 66 17.36 -4.31 -14.81
N PRO A 67 17.96 -5.22 -15.62
CA PRO A 67 19.27 -5.72 -15.28
C PRO A 67 20.17 -4.49 -15.22
N SER A 68 20.50 -4.04 -14.01
CA SER A 68 21.55 -3.07 -13.74
C SER A 68 22.90 -3.72 -14.04
N GLN A 69 23.04 -4.29 -15.24
CA GLN A 69 24.34 -4.56 -15.79
C GLN A 69 24.84 -3.19 -16.25
N THR A 70 25.50 -2.48 -15.34
CA THR A 70 26.49 -1.51 -15.76
C THR A 70 27.56 -2.32 -16.46
N VAL A 71 27.34 -2.62 -17.74
CA VAL A 71 28.42 -3.03 -18.64
C VAL A 71 29.35 -1.83 -18.59
N VAL A 72 30.48 -2.00 -17.87
CA VAL A 72 31.59 -1.06 -17.91
C VAL A 72 31.73 -0.67 -19.36
N ASN A 73 31.58 0.62 -19.67
CA ASN A 73 31.75 1.09 -21.04
C ASN A 73 33.15 0.66 -21.46
N LEU A 74 33.24 -0.40 -22.25
CA LEU A 74 34.45 -0.92 -22.85
C LEU A 74 34.89 0.11 -23.89
N ARG A 75 35.41 1.23 -23.36
CA ARG A 75 36.15 2.25 -24.10
C ARG A 75 37.42 1.69 -24.73
N GLU A 76 37.71 0.40 -24.55
CA GLU A 76 38.76 -0.33 -25.25
C GLU A 76 38.58 -0.35 -26.78
N ASN A 77 37.38 -0.02 -27.30
CA ASN A 77 37.15 0.14 -28.74
C ASN A 77 37.39 1.58 -29.25
N ALA A 78 37.97 2.47 -28.45
CA ALA A 78 38.37 3.79 -28.93
C ALA A 78 39.67 3.67 -29.74
N SER A 79 39.54 3.55 -31.07
CA SER A 79 40.69 3.58 -31.98
C SER A 79 41.50 4.86 -31.72
N ALA A 80 42.77 4.71 -31.34
CA ALA A 80 43.70 5.84 -31.22
C ALA A 80 43.77 6.59 -32.56
N ILE A 81 43.48 7.89 -32.53
CA ILE A 81 43.58 8.74 -33.73
C ILE A 81 45.04 9.19 -33.85
N ILE A 82 45.77 8.62 -34.82
CA ILE A 82 47.13 9.01 -35.16
C ILE A 82 47.09 9.97 -36.36
N LEU A 83 47.63 11.18 -36.18
CA LEU A 83 47.74 12.16 -37.25
C LEU A 83 48.79 11.73 -38.29
N ARG A 84 48.70 12.22 -39.53
CA ARG A 84 49.72 11.97 -40.57
C ARG A 84 51.14 12.40 -40.18
N SER A 85 51.26 13.30 -39.18
CA SER A 85 52.52 13.72 -38.57
C SER A 85 53.10 12.73 -37.55
N GLY A 86 52.43 11.60 -37.30
CA GLY A 86 52.85 10.57 -36.34
C GLY A 86 52.53 10.88 -34.88
N LYS A 87 51.80 11.96 -34.58
CA LYS A 87 51.44 12.33 -33.21
C LYS A 87 50.08 11.72 -32.83
N GLU A 88 50.03 11.06 -31.69
CA GLU A 88 48.78 10.57 -31.09
C GLU A 88 48.02 11.73 -30.43
N VAL A 89 46.71 11.79 -30.66
CA VAL A 89 45.85 12.80 -30.03
C VAL A 89 45.39 12.27 -28.66
N GLU A 90 45.90 12.84 -27.58
CA GLU A 90 45.39 12.58 -26.22
C GLU A 90 43.92 12.98 -26.13
N ILE A 91 43.03 11.99 -26.05
CA ILE A 91 41.60 12.23 -25.83
C ILE A 91 41.42 12.55 -24.34
N PRO A 92 40.80 13.68 -23.97
CA PRO A 92 40.56 14.00 -22.56
C PRO A 92 39.70 12.92 -21.90
N VAL A 93 40.31 12.16 -20.99
CA VAL A 93 39.58 11.32 -20.04
C VAL A 93 38.88 12.29 -19.08
N LYS A 94 37.60 12.54 -19.34
CA LYS A 94 36.76 13.41 -18.52
C LYS A 94 36.55 12.74 -17.16
N VAL A 95 37.43 13.02 -16.20
CA VAL A 95 37.19 12.77 -14.79
C VAL A 95 36.00 13.64 -14.35
N ALA A 96 35.14 13.07 -13.51
CA ALA A 96 33.88 13.64 -13.01
C ALA A 96 34.02 15.06 -12.40
N PRO A 97 32.92 15.85 -12.36
CA PRO A 97 32.99 17.31 -12.33
C PRO A 97 33.16 17.86 -10.91
N ALA A 98 34.20 18.67 -10.72
CA ALA A 98 34.30 19.61 -9.62
C ALA A 98 34.03 21.04 -10.14
N LEU A 99 32.85 21.56 -9.77
CA LEU A 99 32.55 22.94 -9.37
C LEU A 99 33.36 24.08 -10.03
N SER A 100 32.74 24.89 -10.90
CA SER A 100 33.00 26.36 -10.99
C SER A 100 32.09 27.08 -12.01
N LYS A 101 31.08 27.79 -11.47
CA LYS A 101 30.60 29.17 -11.75
C LYS A 101 30.45 29.76 -13.18
N GLN A 102 29.32 30.48 -13.31
CA GLN A 102 29.05 31.72 -14.11
C GLN A 102 28.91 31.56 -15.64
N GLU A 103 28.06 32.27 -16.39
CA GLU A 103 27.00 33.27 -16.18
C GLU A 103 26.34 33.51 -17.56
N LYS A 104 25.04 33.88 -17.61
CA LYS A 104 24.28 34.47 -18.75
C LYS A 104 24.09 33.55 -19.99
N GLU A 105 22.89 33.42 -20.57
CA GLU A 105 22.14 34.52 -21.16
C GLU A 105 20.63 34.22 -21.28
N LYS A 106 19.87 35.31 -21.26
CA LYS A 106 18.42 35.50 -21.19
C LYS A 106 17.69 35.04 -22.46
N ASN A 107 16.60 34.29 -22.34
CA ASN A 107 15.52 34.36 -23.32
C ASN A 107 14.16 34.46 -22.62
N VAL A 108 13.45 35.54 -22.95
CA VAL A 108 12.15 35.96 -22.44
C VAL A 108 11.10 35.37 -23.37
N ILE A 109 10.19 34.55 -22.86
CA ILE A 109 8.85 34.43 -23.42
C ILE A 109 7.86 34.39 -22.25
N ALA A 110 7.13 35.49 -22.12
CA ALA A 110 5.96 35.60 -21.27
C ALA A 110 4.81 34.86 -21.95
N ASP A 111 4.20 33.91 -21.24
CA ASP A 111 2.80 33.59 -21.47
C ASP A 111 2.09 33.67 -20.12
N LYS A 112 1.19 34.64 -20.02
CA LYS A 112 0.35 34.90 -18.87
C LYS A 112 -0.99 34.24 -19.17
N ASN A 113 -1.34 33.14 -18.50
CA ASN A 113 -2.74 32.73 -18.34
C ASN A 113 -2.89 31.67 -17.24
N VAL A 114 -3.19 32.11 -16.00
CA VAL A 114 -4.04 31.35 -15.07
C VAL A 114 -4.86 32.37 -14.27
N PRO A 115 -6.17 32.54 -14.54
CA PRO A 115 -7.08 33.10 -13.55
C PRO A 115 -7.32 32.04 -12.49
N ASN A 116 -6.94 32.34 -11.24
CA ASN A 116 -7.37 31.57 -10.08
C ASN A 116 -8.80 32.00 -9.77
N ASP A 117 -9.77 31.11 -9.98
CA ASP A 117 -11.09 31.24 -9.38
C ASP A 117 -10.98 30.77 -7.93
N ASP A 118 -10.68 31.70 -7.03
CA ASP A 118 -10.88 31.50 -5.59
C ASP A 118 -12.35 31.76 -5.24
N GLU A 119 -12.95 30.66 -4.78
CA GLU A 119 -14.21 30.46 -4.09
C GLU A 119 -14.60 31.56 -3.08
N VAL A 120 -15.81 32.13 -3.23
CA VAL A 120 -16.63 32.68 -2.13
C VAL A 120 -18.10 32.35 -2.40
#